data_AF-A0A484Z9D7-F1
#
_entry.id   AF-A0A484Z9D7-F1
#
_cell.length_a   1.000
_cell.length_b   1.000
_cell.length_c   1.000
_cell.angle_alpha   90.00
_cell.angle_beta   90.00
_cell.angle_gamma   90.00
#
_symmetry.space_group_name_H-M   'P 1'
#
loop_
_entity.id
_entity.type
_entity.pdbx_description
1 polymer ?
#
loop_
_entity_poly.entity_id
_entity_poly.type
_entity_poly.pdbx_seq_one_letter_code
_entity_poly.pdbx_strand_id
1 'polypeptide(L)'
;MTIHRLCVQERDELSMFLAAGRHIEVFRQKAEAAGKPLPVTINMGLDPAIYIGACFEAPTTPFGYNELGVAGALRQHPVELVQGVSVNAKAIARAEIIIEGELLPGVRVREDQHTHTGHAMPEFPGYCGEANPSLPVIKVKAVTMRHQAILQTLVGPGEEHTTLAGLPTEASIRNAVEEAIPGFLQNVYAHTAGGGKFLGILQVKKRQPSDEGRQGQAALIALATYSELKNIILVDEDVDIFDSDDILWAMTTRMQGDVSITHLPGLRGHQLDPSQAPDYSTSIRGNGITCKTIFDCTVPWALKSRFERAPFMEVDPRPWAPDLFKS
;
A
#
# COMPACT_ATOMS: atom_id res chain seq x y z
N MET A 1 12.95 2.31 -7.92
CA MET A 1 12.44 1.00 -8.36
C MET A 1 10.99 0.92 -7.92
N THR A 2 10.07 0.54 -8.80
CA THR A 2 8.62 0.54 -8.50
C THR A 2 7.94 -0.64 -9.18
N ILE A 3 6.85 -1.14 -8.60
CA ILE A 3 6.03 -2.21 -9.18
C ILE A 3 4.97 -1.58 -10.09
N HIS A 4 4.80 -2.14 -11.28
CA HIS A 4 3.80 -1.71 -12.26
C HIS A 4 3.16 -2.93 -12.92
N ARG A 5 1.88 -2.82 -13.28
CA ARG A 5 1.25 -3.79 -14.16
C ARG A 5 1.68 -3.58 -15.61
N LEU A 6 1.87 -4.68 -16.32
CA LEU A 6 2.21 -4.70 -17.74
C LEU A 6 1.27 -5.64 -18.48
N CYS A 7 0.75 -5.19 -19.63
CA CYS A 7 -0.05 -6.03 -20.52
C CYS A 7 0.73 -6.34 -21.79
N VAL A 8 0.74 -7.60 -22.22
CA VAL A 8 1.35 -8.03 -23.47
C VAL A 8 0.48 -7.56 -24.64
N GLN A 9 1.04 -6.72 -25.50
CA GLN A 9 0.33 -6.17 -26.65
C GLN A 9 0.74 -6.90 -27.93
N GLU A 10 2.04 -6.90 -28.22
CA GLU A 10 2.58 -7.53 -29.42
C GLU A 10 3.70 -8.52 -29.05
N ARG A 11 4.26 -9.19 -30.06
CA ARG A 11 5.40 -10.11 -29.91
C ARG A 11 6.61 -9.52 -29.15
N ASP A 12 6.75 -8.21 -29.15
CA ASP A 12 7.86 -7.46 -28.54
C ASP A 12 7.41 -6.12 -27.93
N GLU A 13 6.12 -5.96 -27.59
CA GLU A 13 5.58 -4.73 -27.00
C GLU A 13 4.72 -5.01 -25.77
N LEU A 14 4.96 -4.22 -24.71
CA LEU A 14 4.16 -4.23 -23.49
C LEU A 14 3.58 -2.84 -23.25
N SER A 15 2.31 -2.73 -22.86
CA SER A 15 1.78 -1.48 -22.31
C SER A 15 2.04 -1.42 -20.81
N MET A 16 2.41 -0.25 -20.29
CA MET A 16 2.73 -0.04 -18.88
C MET A 16 1.93 1.13 -18.33
N PHE A 17 1.22 0.92 -17.22
CA PHE A 17 0.55 2.01 -16.51
C PHE A 17 1.50 2.67 -15.51
N LEU A 18 1.64 4.00 -15.62
CA LEU A 18 2.37 4.83 -14.67
C LEU A 18 1.41 5.83 -14.03
N ALA A 19 1.15 5.67 -12.73
CA ALA A 19 0.34 6.63 -11.99
C ALA A 19 1.02 8.01 -11.97
N ALA A 20 0.22 9.07 -12.11
CA ALA A 20 0.71 10.44 -12.08
C ALA A 20 1.42 10.74 -10.75
N GLY A 21 2.59 11.38 -10.82
CA GLY A 21 3.40 11.71 -9.64
C GLY A 21 4.40 10.62 -9.20
N ARG A 22 4.36 9.42 -9.79
CA ARG A 22 5.38 8.39 -9.52
C ARG A 22 6.75 8.79 -10.04
N HIS A 23 7.81 8.39 -9.34
CA HIS A 23 9.19 8.76 -9.66
C HIS A 23 9.61 8.37 -11.09
N ILE A 24 9.22 7.18 -11.56
CA ILE A 24 9.55 6.71 -12.91
C ILE A 24 8.78 7.46 -14.02
N GLU A 25 7.59 7.99 -13.72
CA GLU A 25 6.86 8.85 -14.67
C GLU A 25 7.60 10.15 -14.92
N VAL A 26 8.25 10.73 -13.89
CA VAL A 26 9.12 11.92 -14.05
C VAL A 26 10.28 11.63 -14.99
N PHE A 27 10.90 10.45 -14.90
CA PHE A 27 11.97 10.06 -15.83
C PHE A 27 11.46 9.85 -17.25
N ARG A 28 10.29 9.21 -17.41
CA ARG A 28 9.66 8.98 -18.72
C ARG A 28 9.31 10.30 -19.41
N GLN A 29 8.70 11.25 -18.69
CA GLN A 29 8.37 12.57 -19.21
C GLN A 29 9.60 13.35 -19.66
N LYS A 30 10.70 13.30 -18.89
CA LYS A 30 11.97 13.94 -19.28
C LYS A 30 12.56 13.33 -20.55
N ALA A 31 12.56 12.00 -20.65
CA ALA A 31 13.07 11.30 -21.83
C ALA A 31 12.22 11.62 -23.07
N GLU A 32 10.89 11.57 -22.92
CA GLU A 32 9.94 11.88 -24.00
C GLU A 32 10.04 13.32 -24.47
N ALA A 33 10.16 14.29 -23.55
CA ALA A 33 10.36 15.70 -23.90
C ALA A 33 11.66 15.94 -24.71
N ALA A 34 12.66 15.06 -24.53
CA ALA A 34 13.90 15.08 -25.30
C ALA A 34 13.82 14.23 -26.59
N GLY A 35 12.67 13.64 -26.91
CA GLY A 35 12.49 12.73 -28.05
C GLY A 35 13.30 11.44 -27.93
N LYS A 36 13.67 11.04 -26.71
CA LYS A 36 14.51 9.87 -26.44
C LYS A 36 13.72 8.77 -25.73
N PRO A 37 14.01 7.49 -26.02
CA PRO A 37 13.48 6.41 -25.21
C PRO A 37 14.06 6.41 -23.79
N LEU A 38 13.31 5.86 -22.83
CA LEU A 38 13.80 5.59 -21.48
C LEU A 38 14.11 4.09 -21.34
N PRO A 39 15.38 3.67 -21.16
CA PRO A 39 15.73 2.28 -20.91
C PRO A 39 15.22 1.81 -19.54
N VAL A 40 14.61 0.62 -19.52
CA VAL A 40 14.03 0.00 -18.32
C VAL A 40 14.35 -1.49 -18.26
N THR A 41 14.40 -2.03 -17.04
CA THR A 41 14.45 -3.47 -16.78
C THR A 41 13.24 -3.86 -15.93
N ILE A 42 12.52 -4.88 -16.35
CA ILE A 42 11.39 -5.46 -15.61
C ILE A 42 11.92 -6.73 -14.97
N ASN A 43 11.89 -6.80 -13.64
CA ASN A 43 12.54 -7.87 -12.87
C ASN A 43 11.45 -8.66 -12.14
N MET A 44 11.36 -9.97 -12.39
CA MET A 44 10.31 -10.86 -11.87
C MET A 44 10.92 -12.11 -11.21
N GLY A 45 10.26 -12.62 -10.18
CA GLY A 45 10.77 -13.72 -9.36
C GLY A 45 11.94 -13.24 -8.50
N LEU A 46 11.62 -12.56 -7.42
CA LEU A 46 12.59 -11.86 -6.57
C LEU A 46 12.50 -12.36 -5.13
N ASP A 47 13.51 -12.03 -4.32
CA ASP A 47 13.40 -12.13 -2.86
C ASP A 47 12.20 -11.27 -2.39
N PRO A 48 11.25 -11.80 -1.59
CA PRO A 48 10.12 -11.04 -1.08
C PRO A 48 10.49 -9.70 -0.41
N ALA A 49 11.67 -9.62 0.22
CA ALA A 49 12.16 -8.36 0.80
C ALA A 49 12.33 -7.24 -0.23
N ILE A 50 12.64 -7.59 -1.48
CA ILE A 50 12.75 -6.64 -2.60
C ILE A 50 11.37 -6.12 -2.98
N TYR A 51 10.38 -7.01 -3.13
CA TYR A 51 9.01 -6.59 -3.45
C TYR A 51 8.41 -5.71 -2.35
N ILE A 52 8.56 -6.09 -1.08
CA ILE A 52 8.06 -5.29 0.05
C ILE A 52 8.76 -3.92 0.10
N GLY A 53 10.10 -3.91 -0.02
CA GLY A 53 10.88 -2.67 -0.01
C GLY A 53 10.56 -1.71 -1.16
N ALA A 54 10.11 -2.24 -2.30
CA ALA A 54 9.71 -1.49 -3.50
C ALA A 54 8.50 -0.57 -3.30
N CYS A 55 7.66 -0.91 -2.33
CA CYS A 55 6.30 -0.38 -2.21
C CYS A 55 6.20 0.79 -1.23
N PHE A 56 7.34 1.26 -0.69
CA PHE A 56 7.37 2.54 0.03
C PHE A 56 7.09 3.71 -0.93
N GLU A 57 6.47 4.76 -0.39
CA GLU A 57 6.10 5.95 -1.14
C GLU A 57 6.65 7.20 -0.47
N ALA A 58 6.65 8.32 -1.20
CA ALA A 58 6.90 9.62 -0.60
C ALA A 58 5.78 9.95 0.41
N PRO A 59 6.08 10.60 1.55
CA PRO A 59 7.37 11.23 1.90
C PRO A 59 8.42 10.27 2.48
N THR A 60 8.06 9.04 2.87
CA THR A 60 8.98 8.08 3.53
C THR A 60 10.18 7.72 2.66
N THR A 61 9.95 7.45 1.38
CA THR A 61 10.99 7.28 0.37
C THR A 61 10.88 8.41 -0.67
N PRO A 62 11.53 9.55 -0.44
CA PRO A 62 11.41 10.72 -1.32
C PRO A 62 12.06 10.47 -2.69
N PHE A 63 11.80 11.36 -3.65
CA PHE A 63 12.41 11.29 -4.97
C PHE A 63 13.95 11.24 -4.88
N GLY A 64 14.55 10.23 -5.51
CA GLY A 64 15.99 9.97 -5.46
C GLY A 64 16.40 8.92 -4.41
N TYR A 65 15.50 8.52 -3.51
CA TYR A 65 15.72 7.36 -2.64
C TYR A 65 15.75 6.08 -3.49
N ASN A 66 16.66 5.17 -3.18
CA ASN A 66 16.74 3.87 -3.83
C ASN A 66 16.09 2.81 -2.93
N GLU A 67 14.89 2.37 -3.31
CA GLU A 67 14.05 1.43 -2.56
C GLU A 67 14.74 0.06 -2.33
N LEU A 68 15.72 -0.30 -3.18
CA LEU A 68 16.54 -1.50 -2.96
C LEU A 68 17.35 -1.45 -1.65
N GLY A 69 17.60 -0.25 -1.12
CA GLY A 69 18.24 -0.07 0.19
C GLY A 69 17.42 -0.67 1.33
N VAL A 70 16.08 -0.67 1.22
CA VAL A 70 15.19 -1.29 2.21
C VAL A 70 15.38 -2.80 2.23
N ALA A 71 15.37 -3.44 1.07
CA ALA A 71 15.61 -4.88 0.96
C ALA A 71 17.00 -5.26 1.49
N GLY A 72 18.01 -4.44 1.18
CA GLY A 72 19.35 -4.63 1.70
C GLY A 72 19.44 -4.54 3.22
N ALA A 73 18.72 -3.59 3.83
CA ALA A 73 18.62 -3.46 5.28
C ALA A 73 17.87 -4.64 5.92
N LEU A 74 16.77 -5.10 5.32
CA LEU A 74 16.01 -6.27 5.81
C LEU A 74 16.85 -7.55 5.82
N ARG A 75 17.70 -7.72 4.79
CA ARG A 75 18.58 -8.90 4.66
C ARG A 75 19.95 -8.73 5.31
N GLN A 76 20.29 -7.52 5.79
CA GLN A 76 21.66 -7.17 6.21
C GLN A 76 22.71 -7.52 5.14
N HIS A 77 22.32 -7.45 3.86
CA HIS A 77 23.15 -7.79 2.71
C HIS A 77 22.68 -6.99 1.48
N PRO A 78 23.58 -6.31 0.74
CA PRO A 78 23.18 -5.47 -0.39
C PRO A 78 22.53 -6.29 -1.51
N VAL A 79 21.55 -5.69 -2.21
CA VAL A 79 20.97 -6.28 -3.42
C VAL A 79 21.97 -6.20 -4.57
N GLU A 80 22.26 -7.35 -5.17
CA GLU A 80 23.19 -7.45 -6.30
C GLU A 80 22.54 -7.00 -7.61
N LEU A 81 23.22 -6.11 -8.34
CA LEU A 81 22.79 -5.61 -9.63
C LEU A 81 23.75 -6.07 -10.74
N VAL A 82 23.20 -6.30 -11.92
CA VAL A 82 23.95 -6.67 -13.14
C VAL A 82 23.64 -5.68 -14.27
N GLN A 83 24.58 -5.46 -15.18
CA GLN A 83 24.32 -4.65 -16.37
C GLN A 83 23.38 -5.40 -17.32
N GLY A 84 22.32 -4.74 -17.82
CA GLY A 84 21.47 -5.30 -18.87
C GLY A 84 22.28 -5.61 -20.13
N VAL A 85 21.87 -6.65 -20.85
CA VAL A 85 22.58 -7.14 -22.04
C VAL A 85 22.28 -6.33 -23.31
N SER A 86 21.16 -5.60 -23.32
CA SER A 86 20.60 -4.92 -24.49
C SER A 86 20.19 -3.48 -24.25
N VAL A 87 20.05 -3.05 -22.99
CA VAL A 87 19.67 -1.68 -22.62
C VAL A 87 20.66 -1.06 -21.63
N ASN A 88 20.77 0.26 -21.65
CA ASN A 88 21.62 1.01 -20.70
C ASN A 88 20.93 1.21 -19.35
N ALA A 89 20.60 0.09 -18.68
CA ALA A 89 20.03 0.07 -17.33
C ALA A 89 20.55 -1.17 -16.58
N LYS A 90 20.53 -1.12 -15.25
CA LYS A 90 20.85 -2.27 -14.40
C LYS A 90 19.61 -3.14 -14.20
N ALA A 91 19.81 -4.44 -14.06
CA ALA A 91 18.81 -5.43 -13.67
C ALA A 91 19.20 -6.06 -12.32
N ILE A 92 18.26 -6.76 -11.68
CA ILE A 92 18.51 -7.49 -10.42
C ILE A 92 19.21 -8.81 -10.76
N ALA A 93 20.45 -8.97 -10.30
CA ALA A 93 21.30 -10.10 -10.70
C ALA A 93 20.72 -11.48 -10.32
N ARG A 94 19.91 -11.52 -9.26
CA ARG A 94 19.33 -12.75 -8.72
C ARG A 94 17.87 -12.99 -9.10
N ALA A 95 17.31 -12.21 -10.02
CA ALA A 95 15.95 -12.40 -10.52
C ALA A 95 15.81 -13.72 -11.31
N GLU A 96 14.58 -14.26 -11.34
CA GLU A 96 14.24 -15.42 -12.17
C GLU A 96 14.11 -15.05 -13.65
N ILE A 97 13.41 -13.95 -13.93
CA ILE A 97 13.15 -13.45 -15.28
C ILE A 97 13.39 -11.93 -15.33
N ILE A 98 14.07 -11.47 -16.37
CA ILE A 98 14.29 -10.06 -16.68
C ILE A 98 13.81 -9.78 -18.10
N ILE A 99 13.00 -8.74 -18.26
CA ILE A 99 12.66 -8.19 -19.57
C ILE A 99 13.33 -6.83 -19.70
N GLU A 100 14.19 -6.69 -20.70
CA GLU A 100 14.89 -5.45 -21.03
C GLU A 100 14.17 -4.73 -22.16
N GLY A 101 13.91 -3.44 -21.99
CA GLY A 101 13.19 -2.67 -22.98
C GLY A 101 13.36 -1.17 -22.86
N GLU A 102 12.66 -0.46 -23.74
CA GLU A 102 12.69 0.99 -23.84
C GLU A 102 11.27 1.53 -23.90
N LEU A 103 10.92 2.47 -23.02
CA LEU A 103 9.67 3.23 -23.14
C LEU A 103 9.78 4.20 -24.32
N LEU A 104 8.94 4.01 -25.33
CA LEU A 104 8.99 4.77 -26.57
C LEU A 104 8.39 6.18 -26.41
N PRO A 105 9.07 7.24 -26.90
CA PRO A 105 8.54 8.60 -26.84
C PRO A 105 7.41 8.78 -27.85
N GLY A 106 6.32 9.44 -27.45
CA GLY A 106 5.19 9.79 -28.31
C GLY A 106 4.27 8.63 -28.72
N VAL A 107 4.67 7.38 -28.53
CA VAL A 107 3.85 6.20 -28.83
C VAL A 107 2.88 5.94 -27.67
N ARG A 108 1.61 5.73 -28.01
CA ARG A 108 0.56 5.38 -27.06
C ARG A 108 -0.31 4.26 -27.59
N VAL A 109 -0.84 3.46 -26.68
CA VAL A 109 -1.70 2.32 -26.98
C VAL A 109 -2.86 2.26 -26.00
N ARG A 110 -4.02 1.77 -26.45
CA ARG A 110 -5.15 1.44 -25.58
C ARG A 110 -4.92 0.06 -24.95
N GLU A 111 -5.11 -0.07 -23.65
CA GLU A 111 -4.78 -1.28 -22.88
C GLU A 111 -5.53 -2.53 -23.39
N ASP A 112 -6.80 -2.38 -23.80
CA ASP A 112 -7.67 -3.45 -24.32
C ASP A 112 -7.76 -3.49 -25.85
N GLN A 113 -6.74 -2.99 -26.58
CA GLN A 113 -6.81 -2.89 -28.04
C GLN A 113 -7.01 -4.23 -28.77
N HIS A 114 -6.64 -5.36 -28.15
CA HIS A 114 -6.81 -6.70 -28.75
C HIS A 114 -8.04 -7.45 -28.25
N THR A 115 -8.63 -7.02 -27.13
CA THR A 115 -9.71 -7.76 -26.44
C THR A 115 -11.03 -7.01 -26.43
N HIS A 116 -11.00 -5.66 -26.48
CA HIS A 116 -12.16 -4.77 -26.48
C HIS A 116 -13.13 -4.99 -25.32
N THR A 117 -12.62 -5.43 -24.17
CA THR A 117 -13.43 -5.72 -22.97
C THR A 117 -13.87 -4.47 -22.23
N GLY A 118 -13.26 -3.31 -22.51
CA GLY A 118 -13.44 -2.07 -21.73
C GLY A 118 -12.76 -2.09 -20.35
N HIS A 119 -12.08 -3.19 -19.99
CA HIS A 119 -11.49 -3.39 -18.66
C HIS A 119 -10.02 -3.77 -18.76
N ALA A 120 -9.23 -3.34 -17.77
CA ALA A 120 -7.83 -3.68 -17.61
C ALA A 120 -7.67 -5.01 -16.84
N MET A 121 -7.77 -4.93 -15.51
CA MET A 121 -7.65 -6.06 -14.59
C MET A 121 -8.34 -5.75 -13.26
N PRO A 122 -8.58 -6.75 -12.39
CA PRO A 122 -8.96 -6.51 -11.01
C PRO A 122 -7.96 -5.61 -10.27
N GLU A 123 -8.48 -4.61 -9.58
CA GLU A 123 -7.72 -3.64 -8.79
C GLU A 123 -7.84 -3.97 -7.29
N PHE A 124 -6.92 -3.42 -6.49
CA PHE A 124 -6.88 -3.70 -5.04
C PHE A 124 -8.16 -3.37 -4.24
N PRO A 125 -9.03 -2.42 -4.65
CA PRO A 125 -10.30 -2.20 -3.94
C PRO A 125 -11.34 -3.31 -4.17
N GLY A 126 -11.05 -4.29 -5.04
CA GLY A 126 -11.93 -5.43 -5.33
C GLY A 126 -12.81 -5.28 -6.57
N TYR A 127 -12.60 -4.25 -7.39
CA TYR A 127 -13.33 -4.00 -8.63
C TYR A 127 -12.42 -4.13 -9.85
N CYS A 128 -12.98 -4.48 -11.02
CA CYS A 128 -12.23 -4.44 -12.27
C CYS A 128 -12.00 -2.98 -12.70
N GLY A 129 -10.74 -2.59 -12.88
CA GLY A 129 -10.38 -1.29 -13.42
C GLY A 129 -10.74 -1.17 -14.89
N GLU A 130 -11.09 0.06 -15.33
CA GLU A 130 -11.31 0.37 -16.74
C GLU A 130 -10.00 0.28 -17.53
N ALA A 131 -10.11 -0.13 -18.80
CA ALA A 131 -8.97 -0.14 -19.71
C ALA A 131 -8.48 1.29 -19.93
N ASN A 132 -7.18 1.52 -19.74
CA ASN A 132 -6.64 2.85 -19.99
C ASN A 132 -6.57 3.12 -21.52
N PRO A 133 -7.11 4.25 -22.00
CA PRO A 133 -7.16 4.55 -23.44
C PRO A 133 -5.81 4.97 -24.04
N SER A 134 -4.81 5.31 -23.21
CA SER A 134 -3.54 5.89 -23.66
C SER A 134 -2.39 5.56 -22.70
N LEU A 135 -1.79 4.39 -22.89
CA LEU A 135 -0.61 3.92 -22.17
C LEU A 135 0.67 4.08 -23.00
N PRO A 136 1.81 4.42 -22.38
CA PRO A 136 3.10 4.30 -23.04
C PRO A 136 3.43 2.82 -23.31
N VAL A 137 4.23 2.61 -24.36
CA VAL A 137 4.65 1.29 -24.83
C VAL A 137 6.11 1.06 -24.49
N ILE A 138 6.42 -0.09 -23.89
CA ILE A 138 7.77 -0.63 -23.76
C ILE A 138 8.04 -1.48 -24.99
N LYS A 139 9.08 -1.14 -25.76
CA LYS A 139 9.63 -2.00 -26.81
C LYS A 139 10.68 -2.92 -26.22
N VAL A 140 10.41 -4.22 -26.23
CA VAL A 140 11.30 -5.24 -25.67
C VAL A 140 12.52 -5.41 -26.58
N LYS A 141 13.71 -5.47 -25.97
CA LYS A 141 15.00 -5.66 -26.65
C LYS A 141 15.60 -7.04 -26.37
N ALA A 142 15.44 -7.54 -25.14
CA ALA A 142 15.85 -8.88 -24.76
C ALA A 142 14.98 -9.40 -23.60
N VAL A 143 14.89 -10.72 -23.50
CA VAL A 143 14.41 -11.41 -22.31
C VAL A 143 15.55 -12.30 -21.84
N THR A 144 15.95 -12.16 -20.57
CA THR A 144 16.98 -12.99 -19.94
C THR A 144 16.37 -13.71 -18.75
N MET A 145 16.76 -14.96 -18.53
CA MET A 145 16.15 -15.80 -17.50
C MET A 145 17.11 -16.86 -16.99
N ARG A 146 16.84 -17.37 -15.79
CA ARG A 146 17.52 -18.54 -15.25
C ARG A 146 17.13 -19.83 -15.98
N HIS A 147 17.91 -20.88 -15.79
CA HIS A 147 17.48 -22.22 -16.17
C HIS A 147 16.26 -22.61 -15.32
N GLN A 148 15.20 -23.12 -15.95
CA GLN A 148 13.93 -23.45 -15.28
C GLN A 148 13.33 -22.27 -14.48
N ALA A 149 13.36 -21.07 -15.07
CA ALA A 149 12.91 -19.85 -14.41
C ALA A 149 11.45 -19.93 -13.94
N ILE A 150 11.20 -19.39 -12.75
CA ILE A 150 9.86 -19.28 -12.17
C ILE A 150 9.22 -17.95 -12.58
N LEU A 151 8.05 -18.01 -13.22
CA LEU A 151 7.23 -16.83 -13.47
C LEU A 151 6.37 -16.53 -12.23
N GLN A 152 6.87 -15.66 -11.36
CA GLN A 152 6.11 -15.16 -10.22
C GLN A 152 5.15 -14.05 -10.65
N THR A 153 3.88 -14.17 -10.23
CA THR A 153 2.84 -13.16 -10.38
C THR A 153 1.84 -13.33 -9.22
N LEU A 154 0.82 -12.48 -9.18
CA LEU A 154 -0.22 -12.46 -8.15
C LEU A 154 -1.61 -12.73 -8.72
N VAL A 155 -2.55 -13.09 -7.85
CA VAL A 155 -3.98 -13.31 -8.19
C VAL A 155 -4.83 -12.55 -7.19
N GLY A 156 -5.82 -11.80 -7.66
CA GLY A 156 -6.75 -11.06 -6.80
C GLY A 156 -6.90 -9.60 -7.23
N PRO A 157 -6.04 -8.67 -6.77
CA PRO A 157 -4.70 -8.91 -6.21
C PRO A 157 -4.66 -9.22 -4.71
N GLY A 158 -5.79 -9.08 -4.01
CA GLY A 158 -6.06 -9.68 -2.69
C GLY A 158 -5.00 -9.44 -1.62
N GLU A 159 -4.75 -10.48 -0.82
CA GLU A 159 -3.85 -10.41 0.35
C GLU A 159 -2.39 -10.17 -0.03
N GLU A 160 -1.97 -10.59 -1.24
CA GLU A 160 -0.61 -10.30 -1.72
C GLU A 160 -0.42 -8.80 -1.92
N HIS A 161 -1.44 -8.09 -2.45
CA HIS A 161 -1.39 -6.63 -2.49
C HIS A 161 -1.45 -6.00 -1.10
N THR A 162 -2.32 -6.50 -0.20
CA THR A 162 -2.36 -6.02 1.19
C THR A 162 -0.99 -6.15 1.85
N THR A 163 -0.28 -7.27 1.66
CA THR A 163 1.07 -7.46 2.20
C THR A 163 2.06 -6.47 1.60
N LEU A 164 2.06 -6.33 0.27
CA LEU A 164 3.02 -5.47 -0.44
C LEU A 164 2.81 -3.99 -0.14
N ALA A 165 1.56 -3.52 -0.08
CA ALA A 165 1.24 -2.11 0.16
C ALA A 165 1.07 -1.78 1.65
N GLY A 166 0.55 -2.71 2.45
CA GLY A 166 0.21 -2.53 3.85
C GLY A 166 1.44 -2.42 4.75
N LEU A 167 2.43 -3.32 4.60
CA LEU A 167 3.64 -3.29 5.44
C LEU A 167 4.41 -1.94 5.32
N PRO A 168 4.66 -1.38 4.11
CA PRO A 168 5.25 -0.05 3.98
C PRO A 168 4.37 1.08 4.57
N THR A 169 3.04 0.95 4.44
CA THR A 169 2.08 1.91 4.98
C THR A 169 2.17 1.94 6.51
N GLU A 170 2.13 0.77 7.15
CA GLU A 170 2.28 0.60 8.59
C GLU A 170 3.63 1.13 9.10
N ALA A 171 4.72 0.75 8.44
CA ALA A 171 6.06 1.21 8.81
C ALA A 171 6.17 2.74 8.73
N SER A 172 5.62 3.35 7.68
CA SER A 172 5.63 4.80 7.49
C SER A 172 4.85 5.53 8.60
N ILE A 173 3.63 5.07 8.87
CA ILE A 173 2.76 5.66 9.90
C ILE A 173 3.39 5.48 11.29
N ARG A 174 3.90 4.29 11.58
CA ARG A 174 4.54 3.99 12.86
C ARG A 174 5.71 4.92 13.13
N ASN A 175 6.61 5.08 12.16
CA ASN A 175 7.77 5.96 12.30
C ASN A 175 7.36 7.42 12.56
N ALA A 176 6.39 7.94 11.80
CA ALA A 176 5.93 9.31 11.94
C ALA A 176 5.23 9.59 13.28
N VAL A 177 4.40 8.66 13.75
CA VAL A 177 3.71 8.80 15.03
C VAL A 177 4.68 8.62 16.20
N GLU A 178 5.62 7.67 16.13
CA GLU A 178 6.61 7.47 17.20
C GLU A 178 7.56 8.67 17.31
N GLU A 179 7.93 9.30 16.20
CA GLU A 179 8.73 10.54 16.21
C GLU A 179 7.98 11.70 16.88
N ALA A 180 6.68 11.85 16.59
CA ALA A 180 5.88 12.97 17.11
C ALA A 180 5.34 12.74 18.53
N ILE A 181 4.98 11.50 18.87
CA ILE A 181 4.33 11.12 20.13
C ILE A 181 4.97 9.82 20.68
N PRO A 182 6.21 9.88 21.19
CA PRO A 182 6.95 8.67 21.58
C PRO A 182 6.22 7.77 22.58
N GLY A 183 6.21 6.47 22.27
CA GLY A 183 5.62 5.39 23.07
C GLY A 183 4.10 5.41 23.19
N PHE A 184 3.38 6.25 22.42
CA PHE A 184 1.92 6.33 22.45
C PHE A 184 1.26 5.30 21.53
N LEU A 185 1.72 5.21 20.27
CA LEU A 185 1.25 4.21 19.32
C LEU A 185 1.86 2.86 19.68
N GLN A 186 1.00 1.88 19.99
CA GLN A 186 1.45 0.52 20.32
C GLN A 186 1.65 -0.28 19.03
N ASN A 187 0.71 -0.16 18.09
CA ASN A 187 0.78 -0.83 16.80
C ASN A 187 -0.12 -0.13 15.76
N VAL A 188 0.06 -0.50 14.50
CA VAL A 188 -0.77 -0.02 13.38
C VAL A 188 -0.98 -1.17 12.39
N TYR A 189 -2.17 -1.25 11.82
CA TYR A 189 -2.54 -2.23 10.80
C TYR A 189 -3.18 -1.53 9.60
N ALA A 190 -2.61 -1.73 8.42
CA ALA A 190 -3.19 -1.33 7.16
C ALA A 190 -4.17 -2.43 6.71
N HIS A 191 -5.43 -2.28 7.12
CA HIS A 191 -6.40 -3.37 7.10
C HIS A 191 -6.62 -3.95 5.70
N THR A 192 -6.69 -5.27 5.57
CA THR A 192 -6.85 -5.96 4.26
C THR A 192 -8.14 -5.57 3.52
N ALA A 193 -9.21 -5.26 4.25
CA ALA A 193 -10.44 -4.70 3.66
C ALA A 193 -10.23 -3.37 2.91
N GLY A 194 -9.15 -2.64 3.21
CA GLY A 194 -8.73 -1.45 2.46
C GLY A 194 -7.60 -1.72 1.47
N GLY A 195 -7.28 -2.99 1.18
CA GLY A 195 -6.18 -3.43 0.34
C GLY A 195 -4.81 -2.98 0.83
N GLY A 196 -4.64 -2.78 2.14
CA GLY A 196 -3.43 -2.22 2.73
C GLY A 196 -3.22 -0.72 2.50
N LYS A 197 -4.23 0.01 2.00
CA LYS A 197 -4.11 1.44 1.63
C LYS A 197 -5.24 2.34 2.17
N PHE A 198 -6.49 1.89 2.15
CA PHE A 198 -7.65 2.77 2.41
C PHE A 198 -8.09 2.84 3.88
N LEU A 199 -7.84 1.81 4.67
CA LEU A 199 -8.28 1.72 6.06
C LEU A 199 -7.08 1.48 6.97
N GLY A 200 -6.82 2.42 7.88
CA GLY A 200 -5.79 2.29 8.90
C GLY A 200 -6.41 2.05 10.27
N ILE A 201 -5.91 1.05 10.99
CA ILE A 201 -6.27 0.77 12.39
C ILE A 201 -5.08 1.15 13.25
N LEU A 202 -5.28 2.05 14.21
CA LEU A 202 -4.23 2.55 15.08
C LEU A 202 -4.51 2.12 16.51
N GLN A 203 -3.64 1.28 17.07
CA GLN A 203 -3.70 0.85 18.46
C GLN A 203 -2.87 1.80 19.32
N VAL A 204 -3.50 2.48 20.27
CA VAL A 204 -2.84 3.48 21.12
C VAL A 204 -2.98 3.13 22.59
N LYS A 205 -2.09 3.66 23.43
CA LYS A 205 -2.17 3.52 24.87
C LYS A 205 -2.15 4.89 25.54
N LYS A 206 -3.30 5.29 26.10
CA LYS A 206 -3.37 6.48 26.96
C LYS A 206 -2.74 6.13 28.32
N ARG A 207 -1.62 6.75 28.66
CA ARG A 207 -0.80 6.45 29.86
C ARG A 207 -1.01 7.47 30.99
N GLN A 208 -1.43 8.67 30.62
CA GLN A 208 -1.61 9.80 31.53
C GLN A 208 -2.73 10.72 31.02
N PRO A 209 -3.28 11.62 31.86
CA PRO A 209 -4.39 12.48 31.46
C PRO A 209 -4.12 13.32 30.21
N SER A 210 -2.87 13.73 29.98
CA SER A 210 -2.47 14.52 28.81
C SER A 210 -2.36 13.72 27.50
N ASP A 211 -2.52 12.39 27.55
CA ASP A 211 -2.67 11.58 26.34
C ASP A 211 -4.10 11.68 25.76
N GLU A 212 -5.08 12.17 26.52
CA GLU A 212 -6.41 12.46 25.99
C GLU A 212 -6.33 13.56 24.91
N GLY A 213 -6.98 13.33 23.77
CA GLY A 213 -6.88 14.14 22.56
C GLY A 213 -5.69 13.79 21.65
N ARG A 214 -4.69 13.03 22.11
CA ARG A 214 -3.56 12.61 21.25
C ARG A 214 -3.92 11.51 20.26
N GLN A 215 -4.99 10.76 20.50
CA GLN A 215 -5.48 9.77 19.55
C GLN A 215 -5.92 10.41 18.22
N GLY A 216 -6.60 11.57 18.29
CA GLY A 216 -6.93 12.36 17.12
C GLY A 216 -5.68 12.89 16.41
N GLN A 217 -4.67 13.32 17.17
CA GLN A 217 -3.38 13.75 16.61
C GLN A 217 -2.68 12.61 15.86
N ALA A 218 -2.67 11.38 16.42
CA ALA A 218 -2.10 10.21 15.75
C ALA A 218 -2.83 9.88 14.44
N ALA A 219 -4.17 9.97 14.43
CA ALA A 219 -4.95 9.80 13.20
C ALA A 219 -4.61 10.86 12.14
N LEU A 220 -4.46 12.13 12.52
CA LEU A 220 -4.07 13.21 11.61
C LEU A 220 -2.66 12.99 11.05
N ILE A 221 -1.71 12.54 11.87
CA ILE A 221 -0.36 12.17 11.42
C ILE A 221 -0.45 11.04 10.40
N ALA A 222 -1.20 9.97 10.67
CA ALA A 222 -1.36 8.86 9.74
C ALA A 222 -1.94 9.32 8.38
N LEU A 223 -2.99 10.16 8.39
CA LEU A 223 -3.60 10.73 7.19
C LEU A 223 -2.65 11.66 6.41
N ALA A 224 -1.73 12.35 7.10
CA ALA A 224 -0.73 13.22 6.49
C ALA A 224 0.46 12.44 5.93
N THR A 225 0.86 11.35 6.60
CA THR A 225 1.93 10.45 6.17
C THR A 225 1.51 9.64 4.95
N TYR A 226 0.26 9.17 4.91
CA TYR A 226 -0.26 8.36 3.81
C TYR A 226 -1.54 8.98 3.23
N SER A 227 -1.37 9.80 2.20
CA SER A 227 -2.49 10.59 1.63
C SER A 227 -3.58 9.76 0.98
N GLU A 228 -3.33 8.50 0.64
CA GLU A 228 -4.32 7.60 0.03
C GLU A 228 -5.20 6.89 1.06
N LEU A 229 -4.92 7.01 2.36
CA LEU A 229 -5.82 6.57 3.42
C LEU A 229 -7.16 7.30 3.32
N LYS A 230 -8.25 6.57 3.54
CA LYS A 230 -9.62 7.09 3.56
C LYS A 230 -10.13 7.19 4.98
N ASN A 231 -10.08 6.09 5.73
CA ASN A 231 -10.62 6.02 7.08
C ASN A 231 -9.57 5.58 8.09
N ILE A 232 -9.68 6.09 9.32
CA ILE A 232 -8.88 5.66 10.48
C ILE A 232 -9.82 5.17 11.57
N ILE A 233 -9.50 4.03 12.18
CA ILE A 233 -10.14 3.55 13.41
C ILE A 233 -9.08 3.56 14.53
N LEU A 234 -9.38 4.24 15.62
CA LEU A 234 -8.52 4.32 16.80
C LEU A 234 -9.05 3.37 17.88
N VAL A 235 -8.20 2.52 18.44
CA VAL A 235 -8.55 1.59 19.52
C VAL A 235 -7.48 1.59 20.62
N ASP A 236 -7.86 1.18 21.84
CA ASP A 236 -6.92 1.01 22.97
C ASP A 236 -6.08 -0.28 22.83
N GLU A 237 -5.08 -0.42 23.71
CA GLU A 237 -4.11 -1.52 23.73
C GLU A 237 -4.68 -2.92 24.02
N ASP A 238 -5.94 -3.00 24.45
CA ASP A 238 -6.64 -4.24 24.81
C ASP A 238 -7.61 -4.72 23.71
N VAL A 239 -7.51 -4.14 22.51
CA VAL A 239 -8.22 -4.55 21.29
C VAL A 239 -7.23 -5.14 20.31
N ASP A 240 -7.48 -6.36 19.83
CA ASP A 240 -6.69 -6.96 18.75
C ASP A 240 -7.03 -6.27 17.42
N ILE A 241 -6.08 -5.51 16.89
CA ILE A 241 -6.26 -4.78 15.63
C ILE A 241 -6.24 -5.68 14.40
N PHE A 242 -5.84 -6.95 14.51
CA PHE A 242 -5.87 -7.89 13.39
C PHE A 242 -7.14 -8.73 13.36
N ASP A 243 -7.93 -8.71 14.43
CA ASP A 243 -9.25 -9.32 14.51
C ASP A 243 -10.34 -8.30 14.16
N SER A 244 -10.94 -8.43 12.98
CA SER A 244 -12.02 -7.54 12.54
C SER A 244 -13.23 -7.56 13.48
N ASP A 245 -13.51 -8.68 14.15
CA ASP A 245 -14.62 -8.76 15.10
C ASP A 245 -14.32 -7.94 16.36
N ASP A 246 -13.06 -7.90 16.82
CA ASP A 246 -12.65 -7.11 17.98
C ASP A 246 -12.61 -5.60 17.68
N ILE A 247 -12.26 -5.23 16.43
CA ILE A 247 -12.41 -3.86 15.93
C ILE A 247 -13.89 -3.44 15.96
N LEU A 248 -14.78 -4.28 15.43
CA LEU A 248 -16.22 -4.00 15.42
C LEU A 248 -16.81 -3.96 16.84
N TRP A 249 -16.29 -4.78 17.77
CA TRP A 249 -16.64 -4.71 19.18
C TRP A 249 -16.29 -3.34 19.79
N ALA A 250 -15.11 -2.80 19.50
CA ALA A 250 -14.70 -1.47 19.94
C ALA A 250 -15.61 -0.38 19.34
N MET A 251 -15.91 -0.47 18.05
CA MET A 251 -16.88 0.44 17.39
C MET A 251 -18.29 0.35 18.00
N THR A 252 -18.67 -0.80 18.54
CA THR A 252 -20.01 -1.00 19.12
C THR A 252 -20.09 -0.49 20.56
N THR A 253 -19.08 -0.76 21.38
CA THR A 253 -19.16 -0.57 22.84
C THR A 253 -18.38 0.64 23.35
N ARG A 254 -17.44 1.20 22.56
CA ARG A 254 -16.59 2.34 22.94
C ARG A 254 -16.81 3.58 22.08
N MET A 255 -17.91 3.62 21.33
CA MET A 255 -18.21 4.70 20.39
C MET A 255 -19.63 5.25 20.63
N GLN A 256 -19.80 6.56 20.42
CA GLN A 256 -21.11 7.18 20.23
C GLN A 256 -21.09 7.94 18.90
N GLY A 257 -22.08 7.72 18.03
CA GLY A 257 -22.02 8.17 16.63
C GLY A 257 -21.94 9.69 16.44
N ASP A 258 -22.52 10.45 17.37
CA ASP A 258 -22.53 11.92 17.40
C ASP A 258 -21.34 12.53 18.17
N VAL A 259 -20.50 11.70 18.80
CA VAL A 259 -19.34 12.13 19.60
C VAL A 259 -18.02 11.71 18.95
N SER A 260 -17.94 10.45 18.51
CA SER A 260 -16.69 9.76 18.15
C SER A 260 -16.34 9.81 16.67
N ILE A 261 -17.21 10.35 15.80
CA ILE A 261 -17.05 10.33 14.35
C ILE A 261 -16.70 11.72 13.86
N THR A 262 -15.51 11.87 13.27
CA THR A 262 -15.06 13.13 12.65
C THR A 262 -14.95 12.98 11.14
N HIS A 263 -15.68 13.82 10.40
CA HIS A 263 -15.66 13.85 8.94
C HIS A 263 -14.77 14.99 8.42
N LEU A 264 -13.93 14.67 7.43
CA LEU A 264 -13.01 15.59 6.77
C LEU A 264 -13.32 15.60 5.25
N PRO A 265 -14.29 16.41 4.79
CA PRO A 265 -14.71 16.43 3.39
C PRO A 265 -13.69 17.10 2.47
N GLY A 266 -13.68 16.69 1.19
CA GLY A 266 -12.97 17.41 0.12
C GLY A 266 -11.46 17.15 0.08
N LEU A 267 -10.96 16.08 0.71
CA LEU A 267 -9.56 15.70 0.67
C LEU A 267 -9.27 14.76 -0.50
N ARG A 268 -8.09 14.87 -1.12
CA ARG A 268 -7.64 13.90 -2.12
C ARG A 268 -7.46 12.53 -1.46
N GLY A 269 -8.00 11.49 -2.10
CA GLY A 269 -7.81 10.08 -1.77
C GLY A 269 -7.22 9.36 -2.97
N HIS A 270 -7.96 8.41 -3.55
CA HIS A 270 -7.47 7.52 -4.59
C HIS A 270 -8.52 7.33 -5.70
N GLN A 271 -8.05 7.30 -6.97
CA GLN A 271 -8.94 7.22 -8.14
C GLN A 271 -9.72 5.89 -8.23
N LEU A 272 -9.17 4.81 -7.66
CA LEU A 272 -9.77 3.47 -7.76
C LEU A 272 -10.88 3.20 -6.74
N ASP A 273 -11.15 4.10 -5.80
CA ASP A 273 -12.33 3.98 -4.94
C ASP A 273 -13.54 4.58 -5.68
N PRO A 274 -14.51 3.75 -6.11
CA PRO A 274 -15.64 4.20 -6.93
C PRO A 274 -16.57 5.16 -6.19
N SER A 275 -16.52 5.22 -4.85
CA SER A 275 -17.30 6.20 -4.07
C SER A 275 -16.68 7.60 -4.08
N GLN A 276 -15.44 7.75 -4.55
CA GLN A 276 -14.73 9.03 -4.61
C GLN A 276 -15.06 9.78 -5.90
N ALA A 277 -16.36 9.98 -6.16
CA ALA A 277 -16.89 10.61 -7.37
C ALA A 277 -17.93 11.68 -7.02
N PRO A 278 -18.05 12.76 -7.83
CA PRO A 278 -19.08 13.78 -7.63
C PRO A 278 -20.52 13.23 -7.60
N ASP A 279 -20.77 12.13 -8.33
CA ASP A 279 -22.08 11.46 -8.37
C ASP A 279 -22.46 10.82 -7.03
N TYR A 280 -21.47 10.51 -6.17
CA TYR A 280 -21.70 9.89 -4.86
C TYR A 280 -21.97 10.94 -3.77
N SER A 281 -21.33 12.12 -3.84
CA SER A 281 -21.49 13.17 -2.84
C SER A 281 -21.24 14.56 -3.43
N THR A 282 -22.12 15.51 -3.11
CA THR A 282 -22.00 16.92 -3.53
C THR A 282 -20.77 17.63 -2.95
N SER A 283 -20.15 17.09 -1.90
CA SER A 283 -18.89 17.61 -1.34
C SER A 283 -17.65 17.24 -2.16
N ILE A 284 -17.78 16.27 -3.07
CA ILE A 284 -16.71 15.76 -3.91
C ILE A 284 -16.68 16.55 -5.22
N ARG A 285 -15.57 17.26 -5.47
CA ARG A 285 -15.42 18.17 -6.61
C ARG A 285 -14.81 17.54 -7.87
N GLY A 286 -14.43 16.26 -7.78
CA GLY A 286 -13.82 15.52 -8.87
C GLY A 286 -13.38 14.12 -8.41
N ASN A 287 -13.08 13.26 -9.36
CA ASN A 287 -12.74 11.85 -9.08
C ASN A 287 -11.47 11.73 -8.22
N GLY A 288 -11.47 10.76 -7.30
CA GLY A 288 -10.42 10.53 -6.32
C GLY A 288 -10.34 11.60 -5.22
N ILE A 289 -11.40 12.40 -5.04
CA ILE A 289 -11.59 13.24 -3.85
C ILE A 289 -12.62 12.56 -2.95
N THR A 290 -12.41 12.58 -1.65
CA THR A 290 -13.22 11.85 -0.68
C THR A 290 -13.49 12.65 0.59
N CYS A 291 -14.49 12.18 1.34
CA CYS A 291 -14.59 12.49 2.76
C CYS A 291 -13.78 11.45 3.52
N LYS A 292 -12.73 11.89 4.21
CA LYS A 292 -11.98 11.02 5.11
C LYS A 292 -12.66 11.01 6.47
N THR A 293 -12.72 9.86 7.13
CA THR A 293 -13.41 9.74 8.43
C THR A 293 -12.51 9.12 9.49
N ILE A 294 -12.50 9.73 10.67
CA ILE A 294 -11.82 9.22 11.86
C ILE A 294 -12.90 8.71 12.82
N PHE A 295 -12.77 7.44 13.20
CA PHE A 295 -13.60 6.79 14.22
C PHE A 295 -12.77 6.65 15.50
N ASP A 296 -13.09 7.43 16.52
CA ASP A 296 -12.46 7.33 17.83
C ASP A 296 -13.20 6.30 18.70
N CYS A 297 -12.69 5.07 18.71
CA CYS A 297 -13.20 3.98 19.55
C CYS A 297 -12.30 3.76 20.78
N THR A 298 -11.47 4.75 21.14
CA THR A 298 -10.70 4.71 22.38
C THR A 298 -11.57 5.13 23.55
N VAL A 299 -11.39 4.49 24.69
CA VAL A 299 -12.09 4.87 25.92
C VAL A 299 -11.62 6.27 26.34
N PRO A 300 -12.54 7.21 26.63
CA PRO A 300 -12.16 8.49 27.22
C PRO A 300 -11.36 8.28 28.50
N TRP A 301 -10.25 8.98 28.68
CA TRP A 301 -9.29 8.77 29.77
C TRP A 301 -9.97 8.69 31.14
N ALA A 302 -10.89 9.61 31.43
CA ALA A 302 -11.61 9.68 32.69
C ALA A 302 -12.54 8.47 32.95
N LEU A 303 -12.83 7.67 31.92
CA LEU A 303 -13.73 6.53 31.98
C LEU A 303 -13.00 5.17 31.91
N LYS A 304 -11.67 5.13 31.75
CA LYS A 304 -10.91 3.87 31.54
C LYS A 304 -11.23 2.77 32.57
N SER A 305 -11.41 3.13 33.85
CA SER A 305 -11.73 2.16 34.91
C SER A 305 -13.11 1.49 34.79
N ARG A 306 -14.00 1.98 33.91
CA ARG A 306 -15.33 1.41 33.67
C ARG A 306 -15.39 0.50 32.44
N PHE A 307 -14.31 0.42 31.68
CA PHE A 307 -14.25 -0.28 30.38
C PHE A 307 -13.18 -1.38 30.36
N GLU A 308 -12.75 -1.82 31.54
CA GLU A 308 -11.92 -3.02 31.68
C GLU A 308 -12.68 -4.22 31.11
N ARG A 309 -12.05 -4.93 30.16
CA ARG A 309 -12.60 -6.19 29.65
C ARG A 309 -12.65 -7.21 30.79
N ALA A 310 -13.60 -8.14 30.74
CA ALA A 310 -13.75 -9.15 31.79
C ALA A 310 -12.44 -9.93 31.99
N PRO A 311 -11.81 -9.88 33.19
CA PRO A 311 -10.51 -10.49 33.41
C PRO A 311 -10.67 -11.99 33.66
N PHE A 312 -10.37 -12.80 32.66
CA PHE A 312 -10.25 -14.26 32.84
C PHE A 312 -8.93 -14.59 33.55
N MET A 313 -8.88 -15.71 34.25
CA MET A 313 -7.67 -16.18 34.91
C MET A 313 -6.63 -16.60 33.87
N GLU A 314 -5.41 -16.08 33.99
CA GLU A 314 -4.26 -16.52 33.19
C GLU A 314 -3.95 -18.00 33.48
N VAL A 315 -4.09 -18.84 32.47
CA VAL A 315 -3.83 -20.28 32.54
C VAL A 315 -3.06 -20.75 31.31
N ASP A 316 -2.26 -21.80 31.45
CA ASP A 316 -1.60 -22.45 30.32
C ASP A 316 -2.55 -23.48 29.69
N PRO A 317 -3.17 -23.26 28.53
CA PRO A 317 -4.18 -24.17 27.97
C PRO A 317 -3.61 -25.53 27.52
N ARG A 318 -2.29 -25.66 27.37
CA ARG A 318 -1.63 -26.83 26.76
C ARG A 318 -1.91 -28.17 27.48
N PRO A 319 -1.92 -28.26 28.82
CA PRO A 319 -2.22 -29.51 29.52
C PRO A 319 -3.68 -29.98 29.32
N TRP A 320 -4.61 -29.07 29.00
CA TRP A 320 -6.03 -29.41 28.81
C TRP A 320 -6.36 -29.86 27.39
N ALA A 321 -5.68 -29.31 26.39
CA ALA A 321 -5.93 -29.63 24.98
C ALA A 321 -4.64 -29.64 24.15
N PRO A 322 -3.68 -30.56 24.43
CA PRO A 322 -2.35 -30.52 23.84
C PRO A 322 -2.35 -30.60 22.31
N ASP A 323 -3.33 -31.28 21.70
CA ASP A 323 -3.44 -31.42 20.24
C ASP A 323 -3.69 -30.09 19.51
N LEU A 324 -4.25 -29.08 20.19
CA LEU A 324 -4.49 -27.75 19.62
C LEU A 324 -3.24 -26.85 19.63
N PHE A 325 -2.18 -27.24 20.34
CA PHE A 325 -0.99 -26.43 20.57
C PHE A 325 0.31 -27.13 20.15
N LYS A 326 0.22 -28.20 19.34
CA LYS A 326 1.40 -28.88 18.80
C LYS A 326 2.13 -27.96 17.81
N SER A 327 3.36 -27.62 18.16
CA SER A 327 4.35 -26.91 17.34
C SER A 327 4.81 -27.74 16.15
#